data_AF-A0A2V9KQK1-F1
#
_entry.id   AF-A0A2V9KQK1-F1
#
_cell.length_a   1.000
_cell.length_b   1.000
_cell.length_c   1.000
_cell.angle_alpha   90.00
_cell.angle_beta   90.00
_cell.angle_gamma   90.00
#
_symmetry.space_group_name_H-M   'P 1'
#
loop_
_entity.id
_entity.type
_entity.pdbx_description
1 polymer ?
#
loop_
_entity_poly.entity_id
_entity_poly.type
_entity_poly.pdbx_seq_one_letter_code
_entity_poly.pdbx_strand_id
1 'polypeptide(L)'
;MEGQVSKHREVAVQKRVVLLGLFVLSGWRLFGQTHPPKLIDAHMHYDGEPGFLEKLLSRLYAVDGAAFLLTTPKAFDQARPFIDKHPDRLIGFGDIKLDDPQALELIDRFHAAGF
;
A
#
# COMPACT_ATOMS: atom_id res chain seq x y z
N MET A 1 -36.71 35.04 -34.58
CA MET A 1 -35.66 35.07 -33.53
C MET A 1 -35.86 34.01 -32.43
N GLU A 2 -36.95 33.23 -32.42
CA GLU A 2 -37.24 32.27 -31.34
C GLU A 2 -36.54 30.90 -31.48
N GLY A 3 -36.26 30.44 -32.70
CA GLY A 3 -35.65 29.12 -32.92
C GLY A 3 -34.19 29.00 -32.45
N GLN A 4 -33.45 30.11 -32.41
CA GLN A 4 -32.04 30.10 -32.00
C GLN A 4 -31.88 29.96 -30.48
N VAL A 5 -32.81 30.54 -29.71
CA VAL A 5 -32.83 30.48 -28.23
C VAL A 5 -33.12 29.07 -27.72
N SER A 6 -33.99 28.33 -28.43
CA SER A 6 -34.35 26.94 -28.09
C SER A 6 -33.15 25.98 -28.23
N LYS A 7 -32.41 26.07 -29.35
CA LYS A 7 -31.24 25.24 -29.63
C LYS A 7 -30.08 25.48 -28.64
N HIS A 8 -29.88 26.72 -28.21
CA HIS A 8 -28.86 27.03 -27.19
C HIS A 8 -29.20 26.46 -25.81
N ARG A 9 -30.48 26.39 -25.44
CA ARG A 9 -30.94 25.77 -24.19
C ARG A 9 -30.77 24.26 -24.20
N GLU A 10 -31.09 23.61 -25.31
CA GLU A 10 -30.97 22.16 -25.48
C GLU A 10 -29.51 21.70 -25.42
N VAL A 11 -28.60 22.40 -26.09
CA VAL A 11 -27.15 22.15 -26.02
C VAL A 11 -26.60 22.40 -24.62
N ALA A 12 -27.11 23.39 -23.89
CA ALA A 12 -26.70 23.65 -22.51
C ALA A 12 -27.19 22.55 -21.55
N VAL A 13 -28.39 22.03 -21.74
CA VAL A 13 -28.93 20.89 -20.97
C VAL A 13 -28.13 19.62 -21.27
N GLN A 14 -27.84 19.33 -22.54
CA GLN A 14 -27.06 18.15 -22.93
C GLN A 14 -25.62 18.21 -22.41
N LYS A 15 -24.98 19.40 -22.42
CA LYS A 15 -23.67 19.61 -21.78
C LYS A 15 -23.72 19.40 -20.27
N ARG A 16 -24.78 19.86 -19.60
CA ARG A 16 -24.97 19.66 -18.14
C ARG A 16 -25.20 18.20 -17.78
N VAL A 17 -25.96 17.46 -18.59
CA VAL A 17 -26.23 16.03 -18.40
C VAL A 17 -24.95 15.20 -18.61
N VAL A 18 -24.15 15.52 -19.63
CA VAL A 18 -22.84 14.88 -19.86
C VAL A 18 -21.86 15.17 -18.72
N LEU A 19 -21.82 16.41 -18.23
CA LEU A 19 -20.95 16.80 -17.10
C LEU A 19 -21.35 16.07 -15.81
N LEU A 20 -22.65 15.92 -15.54
CA LEU A 20 -23.15 15.19 -14.38
C LEU A 20 -22.85 13.69 -14.45
N GLY A 21 -22.94 13.08 -15.65
CA GLY A 21 -22.56 11.68 -15.87
C GLY A 21 -21.07 11.40 -15.65
N LEU A 22 -20.20 12.33 -16.02
CA LEU A 22 -18.75 12.24 -15.76
C LEU A 22 -18.43 12.30 -14.26
N PHE A 23 -19.14 13.13 -13.48
CA PHE A 23 -18.95 13.20 -12.03
C PHE A 23 -19.39 11.90 -11.32
N VAL A 24 -20.51 11.30 -11.72
CA VAL A 24 -21.00 10.04 -11.12
C VAL A 24 -20.06 8.87 -11.40
N LEU A 25 -19.43 8.83 -12.58
CA LEU A 25 -18.42 7.80 -12.91
C LEU A 25 -17.08 8.02 -12.19
N SER A 26 -16.73 9.27 -11.85
CA SER A 26 -15.50 9.60 -11.11
C SER A 26 -15.61 9.41 -9.59
N GLY A 27 -16.83 9.50 -9.03
CA GLY A 27 -17.06 9.38 -7.58
C GLY A 27 -16.85 7.98 -6.99
N TRP A 28 -16.81 6.94 -7.83
CA TRP A 28 -16.68 5.55 -7.38
C TRP A 28 -15.25 5.13 -7.03
N ARG A 29 -14.25 6.00 -7.25
CA ARG A 29 -12.82 5.72 -7.00
C ARG A 29 -12.33 6.21 -5.62
N LEU A 30 -13.22 6.58 -4.70
CA LEU A 30 -12.85 7.02 -3.34
C LEU A 30 -12.63 5.86 -2.34
N PHE A 31 -12.61 4.60 -2.79
CA PHE A 31 -12.12 3.46 -2.00
C PHE A 31 -10.58 3.45 -2.00
N GLY A 32 -9.98 4.41 -1.31
CA GLY A 32 -8.53 4.54 -1.25
C GLY A 32 -7.99 5.46 -0.17
N GLN A 33 -8.85 6.06 0.67
CA GLN A 33 -8.36 6.65 1.92
C GLN A 33 -8.03 5.51 2.90
N THR A 34 -6.83 4.95 2.76
CA THR A 34 -6.19 4.22 3.85
C THR A 34 -5.99 5.23 4.97
N HIS A 35 -6.81 5.14 6.02
CA HIS A 35 -6.50 5.85 7.26
C HIS A 35 -5.15 5.32 7.77
N PRO A 36 -4.24 6.20 8.22
CA PRO A 36 -2.97 5.75 8.77
C PRO A 36 -3.24 4.83 9.97
N PRO A 37 -2.41 3.79 10.17
CA PRO A 37 -2.55 2.91 11.32
C PRO A 37 -2.43 3.72 12.61
N LYS A 38 -3.19 3.32 13.64
CA LYS A 38 -3.18 3.97 14.96
C LYS A 38 -1.89 3.73 15.72
N LEU A 39 -1.24 2.58 15.47
CA LEU A 39 -0.02 2.16 16.14
C LEU A 39 0.99 1.69 15.10
N ILE A 40 2.25 2.08 15.27
CA ILE A 40 3.35 1.59 14.46
C ILE A 40 4.35 0.95 15.40
N ASP A 41 4.55 -0.36 15.26
CA ASP A 41 5.69 -1.04 15.87
C ASP A 41 6.92 -0.73 15.02
N ALA A 42 7.81 0.08 15.58
CA ALA A 42 8.92 0.60 14.80
C ALA A 42 10.04 -0.42 14.58
N HIS A 43 10.04 -1.56 15.29
CA HIS A 43 11.22 -2.42 15.36
C HIS A 43 10.86 -3.87 15.70
N MET A 44 10.52 -4.67 14.68
CA MET A 44 10.22 -6.09 14.83
C MET A 44 11.21 -6.97 14.06
N HIS A 45 12.02 -7.77 14.76
CA HIS A 45 12.93 -8.72 14.13
C HIS A 45 12.22 -9.97 13.62
N TYR A 46 12.68 -10.51 12.49
CA TYR A 46 12.20 -11.75 11.91
C TYR A 46 13.32 -12.56 11.25
N ASP A 47 13.52 -13.79 11.70
CA ASP A 47 14.57 -14.72 11.21
C ASP A 47 13.99 -16.00 10.56
N GLY A 48 12.71 -15.96 10.16
CA GLY A 48 12.07 -17.05 9.42
C GLY A 48 11.34 -18.06 10.32
N GLU A 49 10.98 -17.68 11.54
CA GLU A 49 10.24 -18.54 12.46
C GLU A 49 8.87 -18.92 11.87
N PRO A 50 8.54 -20.23 11.79
CA PRO A 50 7.24 -20.67 11.28
C PRO A 50 6.07 -20.13 12.11
N GLY A 51 5.04 -19.63 11.44
CA GLY A 51 3.81 -19.13 12.08
C GLY A 51 3.92 -17.74 12.73
N PHE A 52 5.13 -17.14 12.75
CA PHE A 52 5.34 -15.83 13.35
C PHE A 52 4.60 -14.72 12.59
N LEU A 53 4.71 -14.70 11.26
CA LEU A 53 4.13 -13.64 10.42
C LEU A 53 2.60 -13.62 10.50
N GLU A 54 1.95 -14.78 10.49
CA GLU A 54 0.50 -14.91 10.63
C GLU A 54 0.04 -14.40 12.00
N LYS A 55 0.78 -14.75 13.05
CA LYS A 55 0.51 -14.29 14.41
C LYS A 55 0.71 -12.78 14.54
N LEU A 56 1.80 -12.24 14.00
CA LEU A 56 2.07 -10.80 13.98
C LEU A 56 0.94 -10.05 13.24
N LEU A 57 0.59 -10.50 12.04
CA LEU A 57 -0.47 -9.91 11.22
C LEU A 57 -1.81 -9.89 11.97
N SER A 58 -2.18 -11.00 12.63
CA SER A 58 -3.41 -11.06 13.42
C SER A 58 -3.45 -10.01 14.54
N ARG A 59 -2.30 -9.73 15.17
CA ARG A 59 -2.19 -8.72 16.23
C ARG A 59 -2.27 -7.31 15.67
N LEU A 60 -1.60 -7.04 14.55
CA LEU A 60 -1.64 -5.74 13.88
C LEU A 60 -3.07 -5.39 13.46
N TYR A 61 -3.83 -6.32 12.87
CA TYR A 61 -5.24 -6.07 12.55
C TYR A 61 -6.09 -5.80 13.80
N ALA A 62 -5.86 -6.51 14.90
CA ALA A 62 -6.65 -6.34 16.12
C ALA A 62 -6.52 -4.94 16.75
N VAL A 63 -5.40 -4.26 16.50
CA VAL A 63 -5.11 -2.94 17.09
C VAL A 63 -5.06 -1.80 16.05
N ASP A 64 -5.42 -2.09 14.80
CA ASP A 64 -5.27 -1.15 13.68
C ASP A 64 -3.82 -0.63 13.58
N GLY A 65 -2.87 -1.56 13.62
CA GLY A 65 -1.45 -1.29 13.65
C GLY A 65 -0.72 -1.65 12.36
N ALA A 66 0.51 -1.15 12.24
CA ALA A 66 1.50 -1.59 11.25
C ALA A 66 2.85 -1.86 11.93
N ALA A 67 3.79 -2.51 11.24
CA ALA A 67 5.12 -2.78 11.76
C ALA A 67 6.22 -2.62 10.69
N PHE A 68 7.38 -2.12 11.10
CA PHE A 68 8.64 -2.33 10.37
C PHE A 68 9.19 -3.70 10.74
N LEU A 69 9.32 -4.57 9.72
CA LEU A 69 9.79 -5.94 9.86
C LEU A 69 11.26 -6.02 9.44
N LEU A 70 12.15 -6.02 10.43
CA LEU A 70 13.59 -6.21 10.27
C LEU A 70 13.86 -7.67 9.93
N THR A 71 14.10 -7.91 8.65
CA THR A 71 14.17 -9.24 8.05
C THR A 71 15.63 -9.61 7.80
N THR A 72 16.07 -10.74 8.35
CA THR A 72 17.42 -11.26 8.08
C THR A 72 17.54 -11.77 6.63
N PRO A 73 18.75 -11.87 6.05
CA PRO A 73 18.96 -12.44 4.72
C PRO A 73 18.37 -13.84 4.55
N LYS A 74 18.39 -14.64 5.62
CA LYS A 74 17.83 -16.00 5.67
C LYS A 74 16.31 -16.01 5.55
N ALA A 75 15.63 -15.03 6.15
CA ALA A 75 14.18 -14.93 6.17
C ALA A 75 13.59 -14.23 4.94
N PHE A 76 14.43 -13.59 4.12
CA PHE A 76 14.01 -12.72 3.02
C PHE A 76 13.00 -13.38 2.06
N ASP A 77 13.28 -14.60 1.58
CA ASP A 77 12.44 -15.26 0.58
C ASP A 77 11.05 -15.65 1.12
N GLN A 78 10.92 -15.77 2.44
CA GLN A 78 9.64 -15.96 3.12
C GLN A 78 8.93 -14.63 3.40
N ALA A 79 9.68 -13.63 3.88
CA ALA A 79 9.12 -12.34 4.30
C ALA A 79 8.58 -11.52 3.13
N ARG A 80 9.34 -11.40 2.04
CA ARG A 80 9.00 -10.56 0.88
C ARG A 80 7.57 -10.83 0.35
N PRO A 81 7.21 -12.06 -0.06
CA PRO A 81 5.86 -12.31 -0.59
C PRO A 81 4.75 -12.13 0.46
N PHE A 82 5.09 -12.17 1.75
CA PHE A 82 4.14 -11.90 2.83
C PHE A 82 3.90 -10.40 2.99
N ILE A 83 4.97 -9.59 2.98
CA ILE A 83 4.89 -8.12 2.99
C ILE A 83 4.12 -7.63 1.77
N ASP A 84 4.40 -8.14 0.57
CA ASP A 84 3.71 -7.77 -0.68
C ASP A 84 2.18 -7.99 -0.62
N LYS A 85 1.72 -8.97 0.18
CA LYS A 85 0.29 -9.26 0.38
C LYS A 85 -0.36 -8.36 1.43
N HIS A 86 0.42 -7.72 2.30
CA HIS A 86 -0.05 -6.94 3.44
C HIS A 86 0.66 -5.57 3.54
N PRO A 87 0.73 -4.78 2.45
CA PRO A 87 1.47 -3.51 2.43
C PRO A 87 0.85 -2.42 3.32
N ASP A 88 -0.40 -2.60 3.76
CA ASP A 88 -1.08 -1.72 4.72
C ASP A 88 -0.71 -2.03 6.19
N ARG A 89 0.03 -3.12 6.43
CA ARG A 89 0.40 -3.60 7.77
C ARG A 89 1.88 -3.79 7.97
N LEU A 90 2.63 -4.13 6.92
CA LEU A 90 4.04 -4.49 7.04
C LEU A 90 4.87 -3.65 6.07
N ILE A 91 5.97 -3.11 6.59
CA ILE A 91 7.03 -2.48 5.81
C ILE A 91 8.31 -3.27 6.07
N GLY A 92 8.98 -3.73 5.02
CA GLY A 92 10.21 -4.52 5.14
C GLY A 92 11.44 -3.65 5.35
N PHE A 93 12.29 -4.02 6.32
CA PHE A 93 13.63 -3.46 6.52
C PHE A 93 14.64 -4.60 6.45
N GLY A 94 15.80 -4.39 5.83
CA GLY A 94 16.88 -5.40 5.83
C GLY A 94 17.68 -5.38 7.15
N ASP A 95 17.77 -6.52 7.83
CA ASP A 95 18.65 -6.72 9.00
C ASP A 95 19.99 -7.29 8.52
N ILE A 96 20.93 -6.41 8.17
CA ILE A 96 22.21 -6.76 7.53
C ILE A 96 23.36 -6.46 8.49
N LYS A 97 24.26 -7.43 8.66
CA LYS A 97 25.53 -7.23 9.35
C LYS A 97 26.51 -6.52 8.42
N LEU A 98 27.06 -5.39 8.88
CA LEU A 98 27.98 -4.58 8.07
C LEU A 98 29.38 -5.20 7.91
N ASP A 99 29.73 -6.17 8.75
CA ASP A 99 30.97 -6.94 8.65
C ASP A 99 30.81 -8.25 7.86
N ASP A 100 29.61 -8.52 7.31
CA ASP A 100 29.41 -9.62 6.38
C ASP A 100 30.17 -9.34 5.07
N PRO A 101 30.98 -10.27 4.55
CA PRO A 101 31.69 -10.07 3.29
C PRO A 101 30.76 -9.82 2.10
N GLN A 102 29.47 -10.13 2.21
CA GLN A 102 28.44 -9.91 1.20
C GLN A 102 27.50 -8.73 1.53
N ALA A 103 27.87 -7.85 2.48
CA ALA A 103 26.98 -6.80 2.96
C ALA A 103 26.46 -5.88 1.84
N LEU A 104 27.31 -5.53 0.85
CA LEU A 104 26.91 -4.67 -0.27
C LEU A 104 25.89 -5.37 -1.19
N GLU A 105 26.12 -6.64 -1.52
CA GLU A 105 25.22 -7.44 -2.34
C GLU A 105 23.87 -7.66 -1.63
N LEU A 106 23.90 -7.83 -0.31
CA LEU A 106 22.69 -7.91 0.50
C LEU A 106 21.91 -6.60 0.46
N ILE A 107 22.58 -5.45 0.64
CA ILE A 107 21.94 -4.13 0.54
C ILE A 107 21.26 -3.98 -0.82
N ASP A 108 21.95 -4.31 -1.91
CA ASP A 108 21.38 -4.25 -3.26
C ASP A 108 20.17 -5.18 -3.43
N ARG A 109 20.22 -6.41 -2.87
CA ARG A 109 19.11 -7.37 -2.91
C ARG A 109 17.87 -6.85 -2.17
N PHE A 110 18.05 -6.29 -0.98
CA PHE A 110 16.96 -5.74 -0.18
C PHE A 110 16.38 -4.48 -0.85
N HIS A 111 17.23 -3.56 -1.31
CA HIS A 111 16.82 -2.35 -2.01
C HIS A 111 15.99 -2.66 -3.28
N ALA A 112 16.45 -3.61 -4.10
CA ALA A 112 15.73 -4.04 -5.31
C ALA A 112 14.35 -4.64 -5.03
N ALA A 113 14.09 -5.07 -3.79
CA ALA A 113 12.80 -5.61 -3.35
C ALA A 113 11.91 -4.59 -2.63
N GLY A 114 12.35 -3.33 -2.48
CA GLY A 114 11.59 -2.27 -1.81
C GLY A 114 11.66 -2.30 -0.29
N PHE A 115 12.71 -2.92 0.26
CA PHE A 115 13.07 -2.83 1.67
C PHE A 115 13.95 -1.60 1.93
#